data_AF-A0A1V9VCF0-F1
#
_entry.id   AF-A0A1V9VCF0-F1
#
_cell.length_a   1.000
_cell.length_b   1.000
_cell.length_c   1.000
_cell.angle_alpha   90.00
_cell.angle_beta   90.00
_cell.angle_gamma   90.00
#
_symmetry.space_group_name_H-M   'P 1'
#
loop_
_entity.id
_entity.type
_entity.pdbx_description
1 polymer ?
#
loop_
_entity_poly.entity_id
_entity_poly.type
_entity_poly.pdbx_seq_one_letter_code
_entity_poly.pdbx_strand_id
1 'polypeptide(L)'
;MKSPKKKYILKPQKQTFLDIVRRLKKEPIEFSEFLDLLENISDKFYENSELEFELLLINGFPLDIKDDFVYLRTTKTPICEQTFCFVDIETNGGSPKNGHQIIELGAVKYKNGQILDKFDSLVFAKEIPIYIQEVTNISLDMLQTAPRLEKVLKEFKEFLGDDVFVAHDIKFDYNFISDSFEKYNLGKLLNRKICTIDLSKRCIQSQKYGLSTLKELLNIDVQNHHRAYFDALSTEIIFERCLENIDFSKIKSTEDLIAFSKSNNILKIPKENN
;
A
#
# COMPACT_ATOMS: atom_id res chain seq x y z
N MET A 1 8.80 54.53 -23.46
CA MET A 1 9.56 53.29 -23.73
C MET A 1 8.86 52.13 -22.99
N LYS A 2 8.26 51.18 -23.71
CA LYS A 2 7.67 49.98 -23.09
C LYS A 2 8.76 48.91 -22.99
N SER A 3 9.05 48.46 -21.77
CA SER A 3 10.00 47.37 -21.50
C SER A 3 9.53 46.07 -22.16
N PRO A 4 10.40 45.30 -22.85
CA PRO A 4 10.01 44.04 -23.46
C PRO A 4 9.75 42.99 -22.38
N LYS A 5 8.55 42.39 -22.42
CA LYS A 5 8.18 41.24 -21.58
C LYS A 5 9.14 40.09 -21.90
N LYS A 6 9.99 39.69 -20.93
CA LYS A 6 10.76 38.45 -20.99
C LYS A 6 9.79 37.29 -21.17
N LYS A 7 9.84 36.61 -22.32
CA LYS A 7 9.22 35.29 -22.51
C LYS A 7 9.96 34.33 -21.58
N TYR A 8 9.33 33.92 -20.49
CA TYR A 8 9.80 32.79 -19.71
C TYR A 8 9.59 31.54 -20.57
N ILE A 9 10.68 31.00 -21.12
CA ILE A 9 10.68 29.66 -21.69
C ILE A 9 10.59 28.71 -20.51
N LEU A 10 9.40 28.11 -20.30
CA LEU A 10 9.23 27.01 -19.36
C LEU A 10 10.22 25.91 -19.78
N LYS A 11 11.14 25.54 -18.88
CA LYS A 11 11.97 24.35 -19.08
C LYS A 11 11.01 23.15 -19.26
N PRO A 12 11.25 22.24 -20.22
CA PRO A 12 10.44 21.04 -20.34
C PRO A 12 10.48 20.29 -19.01
N GLN A 13 9.30 19.95 -18.50
CA GLN A 13 9.16 19.17 -17.28
C GLN A 13 9.79 17.79 -17.55
N LYS A 14 10.84 17.43 -16.82
CA LYS A 14 11.51 16.15 -17.01
C LYS A 14 10.54 15.02 -16.70
N GLN A 15 10.58 13.97 -17.52
CA GLN A 15 9.79 12.77 -17.33
C GLN A 15 10.16 12.09 -16.00
N THR A 16 9.16 11.51 -15.34
CA THR A 16 9.27 10.77 -14.09
C THR A 16 8.85 9.33 -14.28
N PHE A 17 9.23 8.44 -13.37
CA PHE A 17 8.75 7.06 -13.40
C PHE A 17 7.21 6.98 -13.41
N LEU A 18 6.53 7.91 -12.72
CA LEU A 18 5.07 7.97 -12.70
C LEU A 18 4.46 8.17 -14.10
N ASP A 19 5.14 8.86 -15.01
CA ASP A 19 4.69 9.03 -16.39
C ASP A 19 4.70 7.70 -17.15
N ILE A 20 5.75 6.89 -16.94
CA ILE A 20 5.86 5.53 -17.49
C ILE A 20 4.74 4.64 -16.93
N VAL A 21 4.48 4.70 -15.62
CA VAL A 21 3.38 3.95 -14.98
C VAL A 21 2.03 4.30 -15.61
N ARG A 22 1.77 5.57 -15.94
CA ARG A 22 0.51 5.96 -16.61
C ARG A 22 0.37 5.36 -18.00
N ARG A 23 1.48 5.12 -18.70
CA ARG A 23 1.48 4.44 -20.00
C ARG A 23 1.27 2.94 -19.86
N LEU A 24 2.00 2.29 -18.95
CA LEU A 24 1.86 0.86 -18.66
C LEU A 24 0.46 0.44 -18.20
N LYS A 25 -0.29 1.36 -17.57
CA LYS A 25 -1.70 1.12 -17.22
C LYS A 25 -2.64 1.03 -18.42
N LYS A 26 -2.25 1.58 -19.56
CA LYS A 26 -3.06 1.61 -20.79
C LYS A 26 -2.67 0.48 -21.73
N GLU A 27 -1.36 0.29 -21.92
CA GLU A 27 -0.83 -0.67 -22.87
C GLU A 27 0.58 -1.13 -22.47
N PRO A 28 1.00 -2.35 -22.90
CA PRO A 28 2.39 -2.78 -22.79
C PRO A 28 3.34 -1.86 -23.57
N ILE A 29 4.60 -1.82 -23.17
CA ILE A 29 5.69 -1.06 -23.82
C ILE A 29 6.74 -2.05 -24.28
N GLU A 30 7.26 -1.90 -25.50
CA GLU A 30 8.36 -2.74 -25.99
C GLU A 30 9.55 -2.64 -25.01
N PHE A 31 10.24 -3.74 -24.72
CA PHE A 31 11.27 -3.79 -23.68
C PHE A 31 12.42 -2.81 -23.98
N SER A 32 12.84 -2.73 -25.23
CA SER A 32 13.83 -1.76 -25.72
C SER A 32 13.40 -0.31 -25.43
N GLU A 33 12.19 0.05 -25.83
CA GLU A 33 11.60 1.37 -25.58
C GLU A 33 11.45 1.63 -24.08
N PHE A 34 11.07 0.64 -23.27
CA PHE A 34 10.93 0.79 -21.84
C PHE A 34 12.28 1.14 -21.16
N LEU A 35 13.37 0.49 -21.58
CA LEU A 35 14.71 0.81 -21.09
C LEU A 35 15.14 2.23 -21.50
N ASP A 36 14.86 2.65 -22.73
CA ASP A 36 15.10 4.03 -23.18
C ASP A 36 14.33 5.06 -22.33
N LEU A 37 13.08 4.75 -21.98
CA LEU A 37 12.28 5.60 -21.10
C LEU A 37 12.90 5.69 -19.70
N LEU A 38 13.37 4.58 -19.13
CA LEU A 38 14.04 4.54 -17.83
C LEU A 38 15.36 5.32 -17.82
N GLU A 39 16.12 5.32 -18.92
CA GLU A 39 17.34 6.12 -19.01
C GLU A 39 17.05 7.63 -18.88
N ASN A 40 15.87 8.06 -19.32
CA ASN A 40 15.51 9.48 -19.41
C ASN A 40 14.68 10.03 -18.23
N ILE A 41 14.32 9.21 -17.24
CA ILE A 41 13.58 9.70 -16.07
C ILE A 41 14.50 10.50 -15.12
N SER A 42 13.90 11.49 -14.46
CA SER A 42 14.62 12.36 -13.52
C SER A 42 14.81 11.79 -12.11
N ASP A 43 14.06 10.76 -11.75
CA ASP A 43 13.98 10.17 -10.42
C ASP A 43 14.55 8.75 -10.32
N LYS A 44 15.38 8.37 -11.31
CA LYS A 44 16.17 7.12 -11.33
C LYS A 44 17.23 7.11 -10.23
N PHE A 45 17.57 5.91 -9.79
CA PHE A 45 18.68 5.69 -8.87
C PHE A 45 19.96 5.29 -9.61
N TYR A 46 19.84 4.42 -10.61
CA TYR A 46 20.95 3.99 -11.46
C TYR A 46 20.92 4.69 -12.82
N GLU A 47 22.10 4.99 -13.37
CA GLU A 47 22.21 5.48 -14.75
C GLU A 47 21.98 4.37 -15.78
N ASN A 48 22.31 3.13 -15.44
CA ASN A 48 22.03 1.96 -16.26
C ASN A 48 20.55 1.56 -16.12
N SER A 49 19.84 1.49 -17.24
CA SER A 49 18.38 1.23 -17.29
C SER A 49 18.01 -0.20 -16.90
N GLU A 50 18.87 -1.19 -17.15
CA GLU A 50 18.64 -2.58 -16.72
C GLU A 50 18.70 -2.71 -15.19
N LEU A 51 19.70 -2.09 -14.55
CA LEU A 51 19.80 -2.04 -13.09
C LEU A 51 18.65 -1.24 -12.47
N GLU A 52 18.21 -0.15 -13.11
CA GLU A 52 17.02 0.58 -12.67
C GLU A 52 15.77 -0.30 -12.78
N PHE A 53 15.63 -1.07 -13.87
CA PHE A 53 14.53 -2.02 -14.02
C PHE A 53 14.53 -3.11 -12.94
N GLU A 54 15.68 -3.73 -12.66
CA GLU A 54 15.81 -4.71 -11.56
C GLU A 54 15.47 -4.09 -10.20
N LEU A 55 15.90 -2.85 -9.96
CA LEU A 55 15.57 -2.13 -8.73
C LEU A 55 14.06 -1.91 -8.57
N LEU A 56 13.32 -1.65 -9.65
CA LEU A 56 11.86 -1.54 -9.62
C LEU A 56 11.21 -2.85 -9.18
N LEU A 57 11.66 -3.98 -9.72
CA LEU A 57 11.17 -5.31 -9.37
C LEU A 57 11.44 -5.64 -7.89
N ILE A 58 12.69 -5.44 -7.43
CA ILE A 58 13.11 -5.68 -6.04
C ILE A 58 12.36 -4.78 -5.05
N ASN A 59 11.91 -3.61 -5.48
CA ASN A 59 11.10 -2.69 -4.69
C ASN A 59 9.59 -2.97 -4.76
N GLY A 60 9.20 -4.11 -5.33
CA GLY A 60 7.82 -4.60 -5.33
C GLY A 60 6.95 -3.98 -6.41
N PHE A 61 7.52 -3.31 -7.43
CA PHE A 61 6.73 -2.83 -8.55
C PHE A 61 6.43 -3.99 -9.52
N PRO A 62 5.16 -4.37 -9.73
CA PRO A 62 4.83 -5.66 -10.36
C PRO A 62 4.85 -5.56 -11.89
N LEU A 63 6.05 -5.59 -12.47
CA LEU A 63 6.26 -5.67 -13.92
C LEU A 63 6.56 -7.11 -14.32
N ASP A 64 6.02 -7.49 -15.46
CA ASP A 64 6.35 -8.75 -16.14
C ASP A 64 6.77 -8.44 -17.59
N ILE A 65 7.54 -9.37 -18.17
CA ILE A 65 7.94 -9.34 -19.57
C ILE A 65 7.27 -10.52 -20.29
N LYS A 66 6.65 -10.24 -21.44
CA LYS A 66 6.13 -11.27 -22.34
C LYS A 66 6.24 -10.82 -23.78
N ASP A 67 6.76 -11.70 -24.65
CA ASP A 67 6.90 -11.46 -26.09
C ASP A 67 7.61 -10.13 -26.41
N ASP A 68 8.69 -9.81 -25.67
CA ASP A 68 9.46 -8.56 -25.72
C ASP A 68 8.70 -7.28 -25.30
N PHE A 69 7.56 -7.41 -24.62
CA PHE A 69 6.84 -6.28 -24.02
C PHE A 69 6.85 -6.34 -22.50
N VAL A 70 7.09 -5.18 -21.88
CA VAL A 70 6.87 -4.91 -20.46
C VAL A 70 5.43 -4.52 -20.24
N TYR A 71 4.80 -5.13 -19.25
CA TYR A 71 3.46 -4.73 -18.81
C TYR A 71 3.37 -4.67 -17.29
N LEU A 72 2.49 -3.80 -16.80
CA LEU A 72 2.11 -3.79 -15.39
C LEU A 72 1.23 -5.00 -15.12
N ARG A 73 1.74 -6.01 -14.40
CA ARG A 73 1.07 -7.30 -14.19
C ARG A 73 -0.35 -7.14 -13.67
N THR A 74 -0.60 -6.20 -12.75
CA THR A 74 -1.93 -5.93 -12.19
C THR A 74 -3.00 -5.50 -13.20
N THR A 75 -2.63 -5.04 -14.39
CA THR A 75 -3.59 -4.74 -15.47
C THR A 75 -4.14 -5.98 -16.15
N LYS A 76 -3.48 -7.13 -15.95
CA LYS A 76 -3.84 -8.42 -16.55
C LYS A 76 -4.30 -9.43 -15.51
N THR A 77 -3.86 -9.31 -14.26
CA THR A 77 -4.23 -10.22 -13.17
C THR A 77 -5.71 -10.09 -12.80
N PRO A 78 -6.53 -11.15 -12.95
CA PRO A 78 -7.87 -11.20 -12.36
C PRO A 78 -7.80 -11.05 -10.84
N ILE A 79 -8.82 -10.43 -10.23
CA ILE A 79 -8.84 -10.19 -8.78
C ILE A 79 -8.72 -11.50 -7.97
N CYS A 80 -9.34 -12.59 -8.44
CA CYS A 80 -9.25 -13.91 -7.80
C CYS A 80 -7.87 -14.57 -7.94
N GLU A 81 -7.01 -14.10 -8.85
CA GLU A 81 -5.64 -14.61 -9.01
C GLU A 81 -4.60 -13.74 -8.30
N GLN A 82 -5.00 -12.55 -7.85
CA GLN A 82 -4.14 -11.60 -7.17
C GLN A 82 -3.94 -11.97 -5.69
N THR A 83 -2.69 -11.92 -5.24
CA THR A 83 -2.38 -11.93 -3.82
C THR A 83 -2.44 -10.50 -3.28
N PHE A 84 -3.17 -10.32 -2.19
CA PHE A 84 -3.26 -9.09 -1.41
C PHE A 84 -2.56 -9.31 -0.07
N CYS A 85 -1.73 -8.36 0.32
CA CYS A 85 -1.06 -8.32 1.61
C CYS A 85 -1.71 -7.23 2.45
N PHE A 86 -2.54 -7.64 3.42
CA PHE A 86 -3.18 -6.75 4.38
C PHE A 86 -2.17 -6.41 5.46
N VAL A 87 -1.98 -5.14 5.76
CA VAL A 87 -0.91 -4.65 6.64
C VAL A 87 -1.48 -3.63 7.61
N ASP A 88 -1.04 -3.73 8.84
CA ASP A 88 -1.30 -2.77 9.91
C ASP A 88 -0.03 -2.64 10.76
N ILE A 89 0.18 -1.47 11.36
CA ILE A 89 1.29 -1.21 12.26
C ILE A 89 0.83 -0.50 13.53
N GLU A 90 1.46 -0.85 14.65
CA GLU A 90 1.44 -0.02 15.85
C GLU A 90 2.75 0.75 15.95
N THR A 91 2.68 1.99 16.44
CA THR A 91 3.85 2.87 16.53
C THR A 91 3.94 3.52 17.91
N ASN A 92 5.13 3.94 18.32
CA ASN A 92 5.29 4.73 19.55
C ASN A 92 5.03 6.24 19.33
N GLY A 93 4.41 6.62 18.21
CA GLY A 93 4.04 7.99 17.86
C GLY A 93 3.84 8.23 16.36
N GLY A 94 3.49 9.45 15.97
CA GLY A 94 2.87 9.69 14.66
C GLY A 94 3.78 9.83 13.43
N SER A 95 5.12 9.82 13.57
CA SER A 95 6.00 9.98 12.40
C SER A 95 7.46 9.56 12.63
N PRO A 96 8.09 8.81 11.70
CA PRO A 96 9.52 8.49 11.74
C PRO A 96 10.44 9.70 11.76
N LYS A 97 10.03 10.80 11.09
CA LYS A 97 10.80 12.04 10.99
C LYS A 97 10.99 12.73 12.35
N ASN A 98 10.09 12.44 13.29
CA ASN A 98 10.15 12.95 14.67
C ASN A 98 10.82 11.96 15.63
N GLY A 99 11.47 10.90 15.12
CA GLY A 99 12.15 9.90 15.93
C GLY A 99 11.27 8.74 16.40
N HIS A 100 9.98 8.72 16.06
CA HIS A 100 9.10 7.58 16.35
C HIS A 100 9.46 6.37 15.47
N GLN A 101 8.99 5.20 15.88
CA GLN A 101 9.19 3.95 15.17
C GLN A 101 7.97 3.02 15.29
N ILE A 102 7.94 2.03 14.41
CA ILE A 102 7.04 0.88 14.50
C ILE A 102 7.42 0.08 15.76
N ILE A 103 6.41 -0.33 16.52
CA ILE A 103 6.52 -1.21 17.71
C ILE A 103 5.86 -2.57 17.49
N GLU A 104 4.98 -2.70 16.49
CA GLU A 104 4.41 -3.96 16.02
C GLU A 104 4.08 -3.85 14.53
N LEU A 105 4.31 -4.93 13.78
CA LEU A 105 3.93 -5.05 12.38
C LEU A 105 3.15 -6.35 12.20
N GLY A 106 1.92 -6.23 11.75
CA GLY A 106 1.04 -7.35 11.42
C GLY A 106 0.70 -7.36 9.94
N ALA A 107 0.70 -8.54 9.32
CA ALA A 107 0.21 -8.70 7.97
C ALA A 107 -0.42 -10.06 7.67
N VAL A 108 -1.30 -10.09 6.68
CA VAL A 108 -1.99 -11.29 6.19
C VAL A 108 -1.87 -11.33 4.67
N LYS A 109 -1.33 -12.43 4.14
CA LYS A 109 -1.44 -12.73 2.71
C LYS A 109 -2.73 -13.44 2.43
N TYR A 110 -3.44 -12.95 1.43
CA TYR A 110 -4.76 -13.43 1.06
C TYR A 110 -4.87 -13.58 -0.46
N LYS A 111 -5.53 -14.64 -0.89
CA LYS A 111 -5.90 -14.86 -2.28
C LYS A 111 -7.21 -15.64 -2.36
N ASN A 112 -8.24 -15.03 -2.93
CA ASN A 112 -9.50 -15.67 -3.29
C ASN A 112 -10.15 -16.51 -2.16
N GLY A 113 -10.49 -15.85 -1.05
CA GLY A 113 -11.14 -16.47 0.11
C GLY A 113 -10.19 -17.29 0.98
N GLN A 114 -8.87 -17.26 0.73
CA GLN A 114 -7.89 -18.05 1.46
C GLN A 114 -6.76 -17.19 2.00
N ILE A 115 -6.48 -17.34 3.29
CA ILE A 115 -5.26 -16.83 3.91
C ILE A 115 -4.12 -17.77 3.53
N LEU A 116 -3.12 -17.24 2.83
CA LEU A 116 -1.95 -17.97 2.37
C LEU A 116 -0.84 -17.99 3.43
N ASP A 117 -0.66 -16.88 4.14
CA ASP A 117 0.41 -16.72 5.11
C ASP A 117 0.12 -15.55 6.07
N LYS A 118 0.87 -15.48 7.18
CA LYS A 118 0.77 -14.41 8.17
C LYS A 118 2.15 -13.89 8.60
N PHE A 119 2.21 -12.61 8.90
CA PHE A 119 3.33 -11.94 9.53
C PHE A 119 2.86 -11.28 10.82
N ASP A 120 3.56 -11.52 11.92
CA ASP A 120 3.24 -10.94 13.22
C ASP A 120 4.55 -10.78 14.01
N SER A 121 4.99 -9.54 14.21
CA SER A 121 6.21 -9.24 14.94
C SER A 121 6.09 -7.96 15.75
N LEU A 122 6.39 -8.08 17.04
CA LEU A 122 6.79 -6.94 17.86
C LEU A 122 8.14 -6.39 17.39
N VAL A 123 8.41 -5.14 17.73
CA VAL A 123 9.65 -4.44 17.38
C VAL A 123 10.26 -3.81 18.63
N PHE A 124 11.55 -4.04 18.81
CA PHE A 124 12.31 -3.49 19.93
C PHE A 124 12.17 -1.97 20.04
N ALA A 125 11.79 -1.51 21.22
CA ALA A 125 11.79 -0.10 21.60
C ALA A 125 12.40 0.09 22.98
N LYS A 126 13.18 1.16 23.15
CA LYS A 126 13.75 1.53 24.45
C LYS A 126 12.71 2.16 25.37
N GLU A 127 11.72 2.81 24.80
CA GLU A 127 10.67 3.52 25.50
C GLU A 127 9.39 3.51 24.68
N ILE A 128 8.27 3.53 25.39
CA ILE A 128 6.92 3.60 24.82
C ILE A 128 6.04 4.43 25.77
N PRO A 129 5.39 5.51 25.28
CA PRO A 129 4.52 6.33 26.12
C PRO A 129 3.39 5.51 26.72
N ILE A 130 3.00 5.82 27.97
CA ILE A 130 1.93 5.10 28.70
C ILE A 130 0.63 5.09 27.89
N TYR A 131 0.25 6.21 27.28
CA TYR A 131 -0.98 6.28 26.49
C TYR A 131 -0.97 5.36 25.26
N ILE A 132 0.20 5.04 24.68
CA ILE A 132 0.29 4.04 23.60
C ILE A 132 0.09 2.65 24.19
N GLN A 133 0.71 2.34 25.34
CA GLN A 133 0.53 1.04 26.00
C GLN A 133 -0.94 0.80 26.37
N GLU A 134 -1.66 1.82 26.81
CA GLU A 134 -3.09 1.74 27.14
C GLU A 134 -3.98 1.49 25.91
N VAL A 135 -3.58 1.97 24.74
CA VAL A 135 -4.32 1.77 23.49
C VAL A 135 -4.01 0.40 22.89
N THR A 136 -2.73 0.04 22.77
CA THR A 136 -2.28 -1.15 22.04
C THR A 136 -2.15 -2.40 22.91
N ASN A 137 -2.20 -2.24 24.24
CA ASN A 137 -1.87 -3.28 25.22
C ASN A 137 -0.44 -3.86 25.04
N ILE A 138 0.46 -3.13 24.37
CA ILE A 138 1.86 -3.50 24.20
C ILE A 138 2.65 -2.89 25.35
N SER A 139 3.18 -3.72 26.25
CA SER A 139 4.02 -3.26 27.35
C SER A 139 5.47 -3.05 26.91
N LEU A 140 6.21 -2.19 27.64
CA LEU A 140 7.65 -2.02 27.39
C LEU A 140 8.42 -3.34 27.51
N ASP A 141 8.03 -4.22 28.44
CA ASP A 141 8.69 -5.51 28.67
C ASP A 141 8.59 -6.44 27.45
N MET A 142 7.44 -6.45 26.77
CA MET A 142 7.24 -7.20 25.52
C MET A 142 8.23 -6.75 24.44
N LEU A 143 8.53 -5.44 24.40
CA LEU A 143 9.40 -4.84 23.39
C LEU A 143 10.89 -5.03 23.71
N GLN A 144 11.29 -5.20 24.98
CA GLN A 144 12.73 -5.37 25.33
C GLN A 144 13.35 -6.63 24.72
N THR A 145 12.56 -7.68 24.51
CA THR A 145 13.02 -8.95 23.92
C THR A 145 12.74 -9.08 22.42
N ALA A 146 12.06 -8.09 21.82
CA ALA A 146 11.66 -8.11 20.43
C ALA A 146 12.85 -7.90 19.48
N PRO A 147 12.76 -8.33 18.20
CA PRO A 147 13.76 -8.03 17.18
C PRO A 147 13.86 -6.52 16.89
N ARG A 148 15.04 -6.07 16.43
CA ARG A 148 15.22 -4.68 15.98
C ARG A 148 14.41 -4.40 14.71
N LEU A 149 13.94 -3.16 14.57
CA LEU A 149 13.13 -2.71 13.44
C LEU A 149 13.73 -3.07 12.07
N GLU A 150 15.05 -2.87 11.89
CA GLU A 150 15.72 -3.19 10.63
C GLU A 150 15.54 -4.67 10.22
N LYS A 151 15.62 -5.60 11.19
CA LYS A 151 15.44 -7.03 10.94
C LYS A 151 13.99 -7.31 10.52
N VAL A 152 13.02 -6.76 11.26
CA VAL A 152 11.59 -6.93 10.98
C VAL A 152 11.22 -6.38 9.60
N LEU A 153 11.77 -5.22 9.21
CA LEU A 153 11.50 -4.63 7.91
C LEU A 153 12.11 -5.43 6.75
N LYS A 154 13.27 -6.06 6.94
CA LYS A 154 13.86 -6.97 5.93
C LYS A 154 12.99 -8.20 5.73
N GLU A 155 12.62 -8.86 6.82
CA GLU A 155 11.72 -10.03 6.81
C GLU A 155 10.35 -9.65 6.22
N PHE A 156 9.82 -8.47 6.57
CA PHE A 156 8.57 -7.98 6.01
C PHE A 156 8.67 -7.63 4.52
N LYS A 157 9.80 -7.08 4.04
CA LYS A 157 9.98 -6.79 2.60
C LYS A 157 10.00 -8.09 1.79
N GLU A 158 10.67 -9.13 2.29
CA GLU A 158 10.67 -10.47 1.70
C GLU A 158 9.28 -11.09 1.73
N PHE A 159 8.58 -10.97 2.87
CA PHE A 159 7.20 -11.40 3.00
C PHE A 159 6.31 -10.66 1.98
N LEU A 160 6.35 -9.34 1.92
CA LEU A 160 5.49 -8.53 1.04
C LEU A 160 5.74 -8.80 -0.44
N GLY A 161 7.00 -8.97 -0.87
CA GLY A 161 7.37 -9.14 -2.27
C GLY A 161 6.76 -8.04 -3.14
N ASP A 162 6.06 -8.43 -4.20
CA ASP A 162 5.32 -7.55 -5.10
C ASP A 162 3.78 -7.69 -4.96
N ASP A 163 3.32 -8.25 -3.83
CA ASP A 163 1.89 -8.36 -3.50
C ASP A 163 1.25 -6.96 -3.37
N VAL A 164 -0.06 -6.88 -3.59
CA VAL A 164 -0.78 -5.61 -3.44
C VAL A 164 -0.89 -5.26 -1.96
N PHE A 165 -0.29 -4.15 -1.55
CA PHE A 165 -0.35 -3.63 -0.19
C PHE A 165 -1.76 -3.09 0.10
N VAL A 166 -2.41 -3.62 1.13
CA VAL A 166 -3.75 -3.20 1.54
C VAL A 166 -3.73 -2.78 3.01
N ALA A 167 -4.32 -1.63 3.33
CA ALA A 167 -4.44 -1.16 4.72
C ALA A 167 -5.71 -0.32 4.90
N HIS A 168 -6.15 -0.17 6.14
CA HIS A 168 -7.40 0.53 6.45
C HIS A 168 -7.30 2.03 6.25
N ASP A 169 -6.32 2.68 6.86
CA ASP A 169 -5.89 4.05 6.53
C ASP A 169 -4.51 4.02 5.89
N ILE A 170 -4.48 3.66 4.60
CA ILE A 170 -3.24 3.39 3.87
C ILE A 170 -2.22 4.54 3.93
N LYS A 171 -2.64 5.78 4.18
CA LYS A 171 -1.70 6.90 4.24
C LYS A 171 -0.78 6.79 5.46
N PHE A 172 -1.27 6.24 6.56
CA PHE A 172 -0.47 6.09 7.76
C PHE A 172 0.52 4.94 7.59
N ASP A 173 0.03 3.71 7.46
CA ASP A 173 0.86 2.49 7.44
C ASP A 173 1.89 2.50 6.31
N TYR A 174 1.43 2.81 5.09
CA TYR A 174 2.28 2.78 3.89
C TYR A 174 3.41 3.80 3.99
N ASN A 175 3.11 5.03 4.42
CA ASN A 175 4.13 6.08 4.48
C ASN A 175 5.10 5.84 5.64
N PHE A 176 4.63 5.33 6.78
CA PHE A 176 5.49 5.01 7.90
C PHE A 176 6.46 3.88 7.55
N ILE A 177 5.98 2.82 6.89
CA ILE A 177 6.83 1.72 6.38
C ILE A 177 7.77 2.24 5.29
N SER A 178 7.29 3.05 4.35
CA SER A 178 8.14 3.63 3.28
C SER A 178 9.27 4.48 3.85
N ASP A 179 8.97 5.41 4.76
CA ASP A 179 9.98 6.24 5.45
C ASP A 179 10.96 5.36 6.26
N SER A 180 10.47 4.26 6.85
CA SER A 180 11.32 3.33 7.59
C SER A 180 12.21 2.50 6.67
N PHE A 181 11.73 2.06 5.51
CA PHE A 181 12.56 1.40 4.49
C PHE A 181 13.68 2.32 4.02
N GLU A 182 13.38 3.60 3.74
CA GLU A 182 14.39 4.58 3.38
C GLU A 182 15.43 4.78 4.49
N LYS A 183 14.99 4.92 5.75
CA LYS A 183 15.87 5.05 6.92
C LYS A 183 16.89 3.91 7.06
N TYR A 184 16.50 2.69 6.68
CA TYR A 184 17.35 1.49 6.76
C TYR A 184 17.94 1.06 5.41
N ASN A 185 17.87 1.91 4.38
CA ASN A 185 18.38 1.63 3.02
C ASN A 185 17.79 0.34 2.40
N LEU A 186 16.50 0.06 2.65
CA LEU A 186 15.78 -1.08 2.10
C LEU A 186 15.06 -0.76 0.78
N GLY A 187 15.38 0.37 0.15
CA GLY A 187 14.79 0.82 -1.11
C GLY A 187 13.41 1.46 -0.94
N LYS A 188 12.79 1.84 -2.07
CA LYS A 188 11.45 2.44 -2.09
C LYS A 188 10.39 1.36 -1.90
N LEU A 189 9.27 1.69 -1.25
CA LEU A 189 8.07 0.85 -1.27
C LEU A 189 7.26 1.19 -2.53
N LEU A 190 7.31 0.34 -3.56
CA LEU A 190 6.65 0.59 -4.86
C LEU A 190 5.42 -0.30 -5.11
N ASN A 191 5.08 -1.19 -4.19
CA ASN A 191 3.92 -2.06 -4.28
C ASN A 191 2.65 -1.29 -4.70
N ARG A 192 1.85 -1.94 -5.53
CA ARG A 192 0.49 -1.47 -5.83
C ARG A 192 -0.31 -1.50 -4.54
N LYS A 193 -1.26 -0.57 -4.39
CA LYS A 193 -1.85 -0.32 -3.07
C LYS A 193 -3.32 0.06 -3.08
N ILE A 194 -4.06 -0.45 -2.08
CA ILE A 194 -5.52 -0.23 -1.89
C ILE A 194 -5.79 0.23 -0.45
N CYS A 195 -6.59 1.29 -0.32
CA CYS A 195 -7.11 1.77 0.96
C CYS A 195 -8.49 1.16 1.18
N THR A 196 -8.70 0.40 2.26
CA THR A 196 -10.03 -0.21 2.47
C THR A 196 -11.07 0.80 2.94
N ILE A 197 -10.70 1.96 3.51
CA ILE A 197 -11.65 3.07 3.72
C ILE A 197 -12.23 3.52 2.39
N ASP A 198 -11.37 3.73 1.39
CA ASP A 198 -11.82 4.21 0.07
C ASP A 198 -12.63 3.14 -0.66
N LEU A 199 -12.22 1.88 -0.57
CA LEU A 199 -13.01 0.77 -1.11
C LEU A 199 -14.36 0.62 -0.40
N SER A 200 -14.40 0.70 0.93
CA SER A 200 -15.63 0.56 1.72
C SER A 200 -16.65 1.64 1.37
N LYS A 201 -16.21 2.90 1.14
CA LYS A 201 -17.10 3.97 0.66
C LYS A 201 -17.82 3.66 -0.66
N ARG A 202 -17.28 2.75 -1.46
CA ARG A 202 -17.85 2.32 -2.74
C ARG A 202 -18.77 1.10 -2.61
N CYS A 203 -18.61 0.31 -1.54
CA CYS A 203 -19.20 -1.03 -1.43
C CYS A 203 -20.12 -1.21 -0.21
N ILE A 204 -19.93 -0.43 0.85
CA ILE A 204 -20.63 -0.56 2.14
C ILE A 204 -21.29 0.77 2.47
N GLN A 205 -22.58 0.72 2.83
CA GLN A 205 -23.29 1.90 3.29
C GLN A 205 -23.01 2.12 4.78
N SER A 206 -22.24 3.16 5.11
CA SER A 206 -21.98 3.54 6.51
C SER A 206 -21.87 5.06 6.68
N GLN A 207 -22.20 5.55 7.89
CA GLN A 207 -21.97 6.95 8.28
C GLN A 207 -20.48 7.26 8.51
N LYS A 208 -19.74 6.27 9.03
CA LYS A 208 -18.29 6.36 9.29
C LYS A 208 -17.60 5.08 8.81
N TYR A 209 -16.36 5.21 8.38
CA TYR A 209 -15.59 4.12 7.79
C TYR A 209 -14.35 3.79 8.61
N GLY A 210 -14.31 4.13 9.90
CA GLY A 210 -13.21 3.68 10.76
C GLY A 210 -13.29 2.18 11.03
N LEU A 211 -12.15 1.56 11.34
CA LEU A 211 -12.04 0.11 11.45
C LEU A 211 -13.05 -0.46 12.46
N SER A 212 -13.08 0.10 13.67
CA SER A 212 -14.02 -0.32 14.73
C SER A 212 -15.48 -0.17 14.30
N THR A 213 -15.83 0.90 13.58
CA THR A 213 -17.19 1.10 13.05
C THR A 213 -17.57 0.04 12.02
N LEU A 214 -16.67 -0.28 11.09
CA LEU A 214 -16.96 -1.30 10.08
C LEU A 214 -16.97 -2.71 10.68
N LYS A 215 -16.14 -2.99 11.69
CA LYS A 215 -16.19 -4.25 12.45
C LYS A 215 -17.56 -4.46 13.09
N GLU A 216 -18.06 -3.44 13.79
CA GLU A 216 -19.40 -3.48 14.40
C GLU A 216 -20.49 -3.64 13.33
N LEU A 217 -20.48 -2.80 12.29
CA LEU A 217 -21.49 -2.82 11.22
C LEU A 217 -21.57 -4.18 10.50
N LEU A 218 -20.43 -4.83 10.26
CA LEU A 218 -20.34 -6.08 9.51
C LEU A 218 -20.39 -7.33 10.39
N ASN A 219 -20.52 -7.16 11.72
CA ASN A 219 -20.47 -8.22 12.73
C ASN A 219 -19.16 -9.04 12.65
N ILE A 220 -18.02 -8.35 12.57
CA ILE A 220 -16.69 -8.98 12.52
C ILE A 220 -16.20 -9.24 13.95
N ASP A 221 -16.19 -10.50 14.36
CA ASP A 221 -15.71 -10.95 15.66
C ASP A 221 -14.24 -11.35 15.61
N VAL A 222 -13.37 -10.35 15.50
CA VAL A 222 -11.91 -10.51 15.67
C VAL A 222 -11.50 -9.83 16.97
N GLN A 223 -11.13 -10.67 17.94
CA GLN A 223 -10.66 -10.28 19.28
C GLN A 223 -9.26 -9.64 19.22
N ASN A 224 -8.87 -8.94 20.29
CA ASN A 224 -7.60 -8.19 20.41
C ASN A 224 -7.49 -6.98 19.47
N HIS A 225 -8.41 -6.03 19.59
CA HIS A 225 -8.29 -4.74 18.90
C HIS A 225 -7.01 -4.00 19.34
N HIS A 226 -6.40 -3.24 18.43
CA HIS A 226 -5.12 -2.54 18.61
C HIS A 226 -3.91 -3.48 18.75
N ARG A 227 -3.99 -4.59 18.04
CA ARG A 227 -2.89 -5.50 17.79
C ARG A 227 -2.79 -5.67 16.28
N ALA A 228 -1.64 -5.35 15.73
CA ALA A 228 -1.48 -5.10 14.31
C ALA A 228 -1.96 -6.29 13.45
N TYR A 229 -1.62 -7.53 13.84
CA TYR A 229 -2.06 -8.71 13.10
C TYR A 229 -3.59 -8.87 13.06
N PHE A 230 -4.28 -8.61 14.18
CA PHE A 230 -5.73 -8.76 14.29
C PHE A 230 -6.48 -7.64 13.56
N ASP A 231 -5.92 -6.43 13.52
CA ASP A 231 -6.48 -5.34 12.74
C ASP A 231 -6.23 -5.51 11.23
N ALA A 232 -5.09 -6.10 10.83
CA ALA A 232 -4.86 -6.56 9.45
C ALA A 232 -5.86 -7.66 9.03
N LEU A 233 -6.16 -8.63 9.91
CA LEU A 233 -7.17 -9.65 9.68
C LEU A 233 -8.59 -9.05 9.58
N SER A 234 -8.92 -8.10 10.45
CA SER A 234 -10.20 -7.39 10.38
C SER A 234 -10.33 -6.62 9.05
N THR A 235 -9.23 -6.02 8.58
CA THR A 235 -9.16 -5.29 7.30
C THR A 235 -9.35 -6.22 6.10
N GLU A 236 -8.82 -7.44 6.17
CA GLU A 236 -9.04 -8.50 5.17
C GLU A 236 -10.52 -8.87 5.04
N ILE A 237 -11.20 -9.13 6.17
CA ILE A 237 -12.63 -9.48 6.17
C ILE A 237 -13.47 -8.32 5.61
N ILE A 238 -13.16 -7.07 5.95
CA ILE A 238 -13.84 -5.89 5.38
C ILE A 238 -13.65 -5.84 3.85
N PHE A 239 -12.44 -6.13 3.38
CA PHE A 239 -12.15 -6.18 1.96
C PHE A 239 -12.94 -7.29 1.25
N GLU A 240 -13.02 -8.49 1.82
CA GLU A 240 -13.85 -9.58 1.30
C GLU A 240 -15.32 -9.16 1.16
N ARG A 241 -15.90 -8.54 2.20
CA ARG A 241 -17.27 -7.98 2.15
C ARG A 241 -17.43 -6.88 1.10
N CYS A 242 -16.38 -6.12 0.81
CA CYS A 242 -16.42 -5.15 -0.28
C CYS A 242 -16.48 -5.85 -1.64
N LEU A 243 -15.74 -6.95 -1.83
CA LEU A 243 -15.72 -7.71 -3.09
C LEU A 243 -17.09 -8.33 -3.41
N GLU A 244 -17.87 -8.74 -2.41
CA GLU A 244 -19.24 -9.24 -2.59
C GLU A 244 -20.17 -8.22 -3.28
N ASN A 245 -19.85 -6.93 -3.14
CA ASN A 245 -20.64 -5.81 -3.68
C ASN A 245 -20.07 -5.24 -4.99
N ILE A 246 -19.13 -5.96 -5.63
CA ILE A 246 -18.49 -5.54 -6.88
C ILE A 246 -19.10 -6.23 -8.10
N ASP A 247 -19.39 -5.43 -9.13
CA ASP A 247 -19.77 -5.89 -10.46
C ASP A 247 -18.51 -6.32 -11.25
N PHE A 248 -18.15 -7.60 -11.13
CA PHE A 248 -16.99 -8.20 -11.83
C PHE A 248 -17.12 -8.22 -13.36
N SER A 249 -18.30 -7.91 -13.93
CA SER A 249 -18.41 -7.71 -15.39
C SER A 249 -17.71 -6.43 -15.83
N LYS A 250 -17.56 -5.45 -14.93
CA LYS A 250 -16.90 -4.15 -15.16
C LYS A 250 -15.51 -4.07 -14.55
N ILE A 251 -15.30 -4.70 -13.40
CA ILE A 251 -14.02 -4.69 -12.68
C ILE A 251 -13.35 -6.04 -12.87
N LYS A 252 -12.47 -6.15 -13.87
CA LYS A 252 -11.93 -7.43 -14.31
C LYS A 252 -10.53 -7.70 -13.75
N SER A 253 -9.72 -6.65 -13.61
CA SER A 253 -8.34 -6.75 -13.16
C SER A 253 -8.12 -6.11 -11.79
N THR A 254 -7.00 -6.46 -11.16
CA THR A 254 -6.52 -5.80 -9.93
C THR A 254 -6.36 -4.30 -10.13
N GLU A 255 -5.88 -3.85 -11.29
CA GLU A 255 -5.72 -2.42 -11.57
C GLU A 255 -7.08 -1.71 -11.72
N ASP A 256 -8.11 -2.39 -12.25
CA ASP A 256 -9.49 -1.87 -12.25
C ASP A 256 -10.02 -1.69 -10.82
N LEU A 257 -9.74 -2.64 -9.92
CA LEU A 257 -10.12 -2.54 -8.51
C LEU A 257 -9.45 -1.36 -7.81
N ILE A 258 -8.14 -1.16 -8.05
CA ILE A 258 -7.39 -0.01 -7.53
C ILE A 258 -7.96 1.31 -8.06
N ALA A 259 -8.32 1.36 -9.35
CA ALA A 259 -8.93 2.55 -9.95
C ALA A 259 -10.33 2.82 -9.39
N PHE A 260 -11.13 1.76 -9.22
CA PHE A 260 -12.45 1.80 -8.62
C PHE A 260 -12.38 2.36 -7.20
N SER A 261 -11.52 1.84 -6.33
CA SER A 261 -11.45 2.29 -4.93
C SER A 261 -11.20 3.80 -4.82
N LYS A 262 -10.44 4.39 -5.75
CA LYS A 262 -10.06 5.82 -5.72
C LYS A 262 -11.05 6.78 -6.36
N SER A 263 -12.14 6.29 -6.97
CA SER A 263 -13.09 7.18 -7.64
C SER A 263 -14.01 7.91 -6.65
N ASN A 264 -14.47 9.11 -7.01
CA ASN A 264 -15.31 9.96 -6.14
C ASN A 264 -16.77 9.47 -5.98
N ASN A 265 -17.13 8.31 -6.54
CA ASN A 265 -18.50 7.82 -6.58
C ASN A 265 -18.88 7.07 -5.29
N ILE A 266 -19.03 7.79 -4.18
CA ILE A 266 -19.35 7.23 -2.86
C ILE A 266 -20.83 6.79 -2.79
N LEU A 267 -21.10 5.65 -2.15
CA LEU A 267 -22.47 5.21 -1.85
C LEU A 267 -23.16 6.23 -0.94
N LYS A 268 -24.33 6.71 -1.36
CA LYS A 268 -25.12 7.64 -0.57
C LYS A 268 -26.00 6.87 0.40
N ILE A 269 -25.98 7.28 1.66
CA ILE A 269 -26.98 6.84 2.65
C ILE A 269 -28.32 7.45 2.22
N PRO A 270 -29.38 6.65 2.01
CA PRO A 270 -30.73 7.19 1.85
C PRO A 270 -31.06 8.07 3.04
N LYS A 271 -31.58 9.28 2.81
CA LYS A 271 -32.09 10.10 3.91
C LYS A 271 -33.26 9.34 4.52
N GLU A 272 -33.19 9.04 5.81
CA GLU A 272 -34.36 8.59 6.56
C GLU A 272 -35.42 9.70 6.44
N ASN A 273 -36.59 9.35 5.91
CA ASN A 273 -37.73 10.25 5.92
C ASN A 273 -38.22 10.31 7.38
N ASN A 274 -37.89 11.40 8.07
CA ASN A 274 -38.54 11.78 9.33
C ASN A 274 -40.05 11.99 9.13
#